data_AF-D3PC33-F1
#
_entry.id   AF-D3PC33-F1
#
_cell.length_a   1.000
_cell.length_b   1.000
_cell.length_c   1.000
_cell.angle_alpha   90.00
_cell.angle_beta   90.00
_cell.angle_gamma   90.00
#
_symmetry.space_group_name_H-M   'P 1'
#
loop_
_entity.id
_entity.type
_entity.pdbx_description
1 polymer ?
#
loop_
_entity_poly.entity_id
_entity_poly.type
_entity_poly.pdbx_seq_one_letter_code
_entity_poly.pdbx_strand_id
1 'polypeptide(L)'
;MKKVKSEEYFFPIIKKSFMIFLIILMVLAYFIDAPLQPPANPAVVPNPSKSAWFLLWMQELVSYSGYMIYFVIFLFLYMLYLPKIRKGFIPENAKWFQKGCTFEIVTFLIILMLINIFTIIAYYFRGPYWQLIGF
;
A
#
# COMPACT_ATOMS: atom_id res chain seq x y z
N MET A 1 -17.27 21.19 -21.17
CA MET A 1 -15.94 20.62 -20.85
C MET A 1 -15.19 20.36 -22.15
N LYS A 2 -14.04 21.01 -22.40
CA LYS A 2 -13.21 20.70 -23.58
C LYS A 2 -12.70 19.27 -23.44
N LYS A 3 -13.00 18.40 -24.40
CA LYS A 3 -12.38 17.06 -24.49
C LYS A 3 -10.91 17.26 -24.79
N VAL A 4 -10.04 17.02 -23.81
CA VAL A 4 -8.59 16.96 -24.04
C VAL A 4 -8.34 15.75 -24.94
N LYS A 5 -7.74 15.97 -26.12
CA LYS A 5 -7.45 14.89 -27.08
C LYS A 5 -6.42 13.97 -26.44
N SER A 6 -6.73 12.68 -26.34
CA SER A 6 -5.76 11.68 -25.87
C SER A 6 -4.56 11.65 -26.81
N GLU A 7 -3.35 11.77 -26.27
CA GLU A 7 -2.09 11.53 -27.00
C GLU A 7 -2.14 10.15 -27.68
N GLU A 8 -2.01 10.11 -29.01
CA GLU A 8 -2.17 8.89 -29.83
C GLU A 8 -1.16 7.79 -29.44
N TYR A 9 -0.02 8.18 -28.87
CA TYR A 9 1.05 7.28 -28.45
C TYR A 9 0.90 6.74 -27.02
N PHE A 10 0.15 7.43 -26.15
CA PHE A 10 0.10 7.11 -24.72
C PHE A 10 -0.69 5.83 -24.43
N PHE A 11 -1.85 5.67 -25.07
CA PHE A 11 -2.72 4.51 -24.86
C PHE A 11 -2.12 3.17 -25.34
N PRO A 12 -1.48 3.08 -26.52
CA PRO A 12 -0.79 1.86 -26.93
C PRO A 12 0.31 1.44 -25.97
N ILE A 13 1.07 2.38 -25.41
CA ILE A 13 2.13 2.09 -24.45
C ILE A 13 1.54 1.51 -23.17
N ILE A 14 0.51 2.15 -22.60
CA ILE A 14 -0.16 1.64 -21.39
C ILE A 14 -0.70 0.23 -21.62
N LYS A 15 -1.37 -0.01 -22.74
CA LYS A 15 -1.91 -1.34 -23.08
C LYS A 15 -0.79 -2.38 -23.17
N LYS A 16 0.32 -2.06 -23.82
CA LYS A 16 1.49 -2.96 -23.90
C LYS A 16 2.06 -3.24 -22.52
N SER A 17 2.30 -2.21 -21.70
CA SER A 17 2.81 -2.38 -20.34
C SER A 17 1.87 -3.22 -19.48
N PHE A 18 0.55 -2.99 -19.57
CA PHE A 18 -0.47 -3.78 -18.88
C PHE A 18 -0.46 -5.24 -19.33
N MET A 19 -0.42 -5.50 -20.65
CA MET A 19 -0.36 -6.86 -21.19
C MET A 19 0.91 -7.59 -20.75
N ILE A 20 2.07 -6.92 -20.78
CA ILE A 20 3.34 -7.50 -20.31
C ILE A 20 3.24 -7.83 -18.82
N PHE A 21 2.73 -6.91 -18.00
CA PHE A 21 2.56 -7.14 -16.56
C PHE A 21 1.61 -8.33 -16.28
N LEU A 22 0.50 -8.42 -17.02
CA LEU A 22 -0.44 -9.53 -16.90
C LEU A 22 0.19 -10.86 -17.31
N ILE A 23 0.96 -10.90 -18.39
CA ILE A 23 1.70 -12.11 -18.81
C ILE A 23 2.69 -12.52 -17.72
N ILE A 24 3.45 -11.58 -17.16
CA ILE A 24 4.40 -11.86 -16.07
C ILE A 24 3.65 -12.43 -14.85
N LEU A 25 2.53 -11.83 -14.45
CA LEU A 25 1.72 -12.34 -13.35
C LEU A 25 1.20 -13.76 -13.61
N MET A 26 0.72 -14.06 -14.82
CA MET A 26 0.22 -15.39 -15.18
C MET A 26 1.35 -16.44 -15.17
N VAL A 27 2.52 -16.08 -15.69
CA VAL A 27 3.72 -16.94 -15.63
C VAL A 27 4.12 -17.21 -14.19
N LEU A 28 4.19 -16.17 -13.34
CA LEU A 28 4.51 -16.33 -11.93
C LEU A 28 3.47 -17.20 -11.21
N ALA A 29 2.18 -17.00 -11.46
CA ALA A 29 1.12 -17.80 -10.86
C ALA A 29 1.12 -19.27 -11.31
N TYR A 30 1.68 -19.57 -12.49
CA TYR A 30 1.86 -20.95 -12.96
C TYR A 30 3.02 -21.66 -12.25
N PHE A 31 4.10 -20.94 -11.92
CA PHE A 31 5.30 -21.52 -11.32
C PHE A 31 5.37 -21.39 -9.79
N ILE A 32 4.64 -20.43 -9.20
CA ILE A 32 4.66 -20.14 -7.77
C ILE A 32 3.26 -20.43 -7.21
N ASP A 33 3.17 -21.49 -6.41
CA ASP A 33 1.95 -21.82 -5.71
C ASP A 33 1.52 -20.70 -4.76
N ALA A 34 0.22 -20.44 -4.72
CA ALA A 34 -0.33 -19.51 -3.77
C ALA A 34 -0.14 -20.06 -2.34
N PRO A 35 0.35 -19.24 -1.38
CA PRO A 35 0.53 -19.66 0.01
C PRO A 35 -0.82 -19.71 0.74
N LEU A 36 -1.69 -20.62 0.30
CA LEU A 36 -3.03 -20.81 0.87
C LEU A 36 -2.96 -21.63 2.16
N GLN A 37 -3.75 -21.21 3.14
CA GLN A 37 -3.95 -21.97 4.36
C GLN A 37 -4.89 -23.16 4.10
N PRO A 38 -4.95 -24.15 5.00
CA PRO A 38 -5.95 -25.20 4.96
C PRO A 38 -7.38 -24.63 4.89
N PRO A 39 -8.36 -25.41 4.40
CA PRO A 39 -9.76 -24.99 4.38
C PRO A 39 -10.21 -24.43 5.73
N ALA A 40 -10.94 -23.32 5.68
CA ALA A 40 -11.38 -22.62 6.88
C ALA A 40 -12.23 -23.53 7.77
N ASN A 41 -11.83 -23.66 9.04
CA ASN A 41 -12.57 -24.39 10.06
C ASN A 41 -13.09 -23.41 11.12
N PRO A 42 -14.42 -23.21 11.25
CA PRO A 42 -14.98 -22.31 12.25
C PRO A 42 -14.63 -22.67 13.71
N ALA A 43 -14.29 -23.93 13.98
CA ALA A 43 -13.90 -24.38 15.32
C ALA A 43 -12.44 -24.06 15.68
N VAL A 44 -11.61 -23.62 14.72
CA VAL A 44 -10.17 -23.36 14.94
C VAL A 44 -9.78 -22.02 14.32
N VAL A 45 -9.42 -21.07 15.18
CA VAL A 45 -8.91 -19.76 14.73
C VAL A 45 -7.38 -19.82 14.60
N PRO A 46 -6.79 -19.45 13.45
CA PRO A 46 -5.34 -19.42 13.29
C PRO A 46 -4.69 -18.40 14.25
N ASN A 47 -3.57 -18.77 14.85
CA ASN A 47 -2.82 -17.92 15.78
C ASN A 47 -1.32 -17.89 15.39
N PRO A 48 -0.77 -16.75 14.95
CA PRO A 48 -1.45 -15.47 14.69
C PRO A 48 -2.28 -15.51 13.39
N SER A 49 -3.47 -14.91 13.42
CA SER A 49 -4.26 -14.66 12.21
C SER A 49 -3.71 -13.42 11.50
N LYS A 50 -2.96 -13.60 10.40
CA LYS A 50 -2.39 -12.49 9.62
C LYS A 50 -3.35 -12.07 8.51
N SER A 51 -3.57 -10.77 8.36
CA SER A 51 -4.36 -10.17 7.27
C SER A 51 -3.61 -10.23 5.94
N ALA A 52 -4.28 -9.84 4.85
CA ALA A 52 -3.64 -9.63 3.56
C ALA A 52 -2.44 -8.68 3.68
N TRP A 53 -1.40 -8.92 2.87
CA TRP A 53 -0.09 -8.26 2.99
C TRP A 53 -0.15 -6.73 3.00
N PHE A 54 -1.06 -6.12 2.22
CA PHE A 54 -1.23 -4.67 2.13
C PHE A 54 -2.00 -4.06 3.32
N LEU A 55 -2.60 -4.89 4.18
CA LEU A 55 -3.30 -4.48 5.41
C LEU A 55 -2.48 -4.76 6.67
N LEU A 56 -1.36 -5.48 6.56
CA LEU A 56 -0.58 -5.94 7.71
C LEU A 56 -0.08 -4.78 8.59
N TRP A 57 0.32 -3.66 8.01
CA TRP A 57 0.74 -2.49 8.77
C TRP A 57 -0.39 -1.91 9.65
N MET A 58 -1.65 -1.94 9.17
CA MET A 58 -2.79 -1.50 9.98
C MET A 58 -3.08 -2.49 11.09
N GLN A 59 -3.00 -3.78 10.78
CA GLN A 59 -3.15 -4.83 11.78
C GLN A 59 -2.11 -4.70 12.89
N GLU A 60 -0.86 -4.43 12.53
CA GLU A 60 0.22 -4.18 13.49
C GLU A 60 -0.09 -3.01 14.40
N LEU A 61 -0.56 -1.88 13.86
CA LEU A 61 -0.97 -0.74 14.68
C LEU A 61 -2.15 -1.09 15.62
N VAL A 62 -3.20 -1.71 15.09
CA VAL A 62 -4.41 -2.06 15.86
C VAL A 62 -4.12 -3.12 16.93
N SER A 63 -3.06 -3.92 16.76
CA SER A 63 -2.66 -4.91 17.76
C SER A 63 -2.22 -4.31 19.10
N TYR A 64 -1.64 -3.10 19.09
CA TYR A 64 -1.27 -2.39 20.31
C TYR A 64 -2.48 -1.80 21.04
N SER A 65 -3.47 -1.32 20.27
CA SER A 65 -4.72 -0.80 20.81
C SER A 65 -5.75 -0.66 19.70
N GLY A 66 -7.01 -1.03 19.98
CA GLY A 66 -8.13 -0.81 19.07
C GLY A 66 -8.29 0.67 18.66
N TYR A 67 -7.86 1.61 19.51
CA TYR A 67 -7.90 3.05 19.22
C TYR A 67 -6.94 3.48 18.09
N MET A 68 -5.93 2.66 17.73
CA MET A 68 -4.99 2.99 16.65
C MET A 68 -5.67 3.05 15.27
N ILE A 69 -6.90 2.55 15.13
CA ILE A 69 -7.69 2.74 13.92
C ILE A 69 -7.93 4.22 13.60
N TYR A 70 -8.07 5.09 14.62
CA TYR A 70 -8.24 6.52 14.42
C TYR A 70 -6.98 7.16 13.81
N PHE A 71 -5.80 6.64 14.15
CA PHE A 71 -4.55 7.07 13.54
C PHE A 71 -4.45 6.65 12.07
N VAL A 72 -4.89 5.43 11.73
CA VAL A 72 -4.98 4.96 10.34
C VAL A 72 -5.94 5.84 9.52
N ILE A 73 -7.12 6.13 10.05
CA ILE A 73 -8.10 7.02 9.40
C ILE A 73 -7.52 8.43 9.23
N PHE A 74 -6.84 8.94 10.26
CA PHE A 74 -6.16 10.22 10.19
C PHE A 74 -5.10 10.25 9.08
N LEU A 75 -4.23 9.24 8.98
CA LEU A 75 -3.23 9.14 7.92
C LEU A 75 -3.87 9.10 6.52
N PHE A 76 -4.96 8.35 6.36
CA PHE A 76 -5.70 8.29 5.11
C PHE A 76 -6.26 9.66 4.71
N LEU A 77 -6.94 10.34 5.64
CA LEU A 77 -7.48 11.69 5.40
C LEU A 77 -6.34 12.68 5.14
N TYR A 78 -5.28 12.62 5.93
CA TYR A 78 -4.11 13.48 5.76
C TYR A 78 -3.50 13.32 4.37
N MET A 79 -3.31 12.09 3.89
CA MET A 79 -2.84 11.82 2.53
C MET A 79 -3.80 12.33 1.44
N LEU A 80 -5.12 12.18 1.64
CA LEU A 80 -6.14 12.69 0.73
C LEU A 80 -6.10 14.22 0.62
N TYR A 81 -5.87 14.90 1.75
CA TYR A 81 -5.79 16.37 1.81
C TYR A 81 -4.39 16.92 1.55
N LEU A 82 -3.33 16.10 1.59
CA LEU A 82 -1.93 16.51 1.42
C LEU A 82 -1.70 17.46 0.24
N PRO A 83 -2.25 17.22 -0.97
CA PRO A 83 -2.06 18.13 -2.10
C PRO A 83 -2.69 19.52 -1.90
N LYS A 84 -3.71 19.62 -1.04
CA LYS A 84 -4.46 20.86 -0.76
C LYS A 84 -3.90 21.67 0.41
N ILE A 85 -3.02 21.07 1.22
CA ILE A 85 -2.45 21.73 2.40
C ILE A 85 -1.64 22.96 1.99
N ARG A 86 -0.94 22.90 0.84
CA ARG A 86 -0.16 24.01 0.37
C ARG A 86 -0.97 24.98 -0.48
N LYS A 87 -1.03 26.24 -0.05
CA LYS A 87 -1.60 27.35 -0.82
C LYS A 87 -0.51 27.96 -1.70
N GLY A 88 -0.81 28.22 -2.98
CA GLY A 88 0.04 29.05 -3.85
C GLY A 88 0.94 28.32 -4.86
N PHE A 89 0.87 26.99 -4.97
CA PHE A 89 1.54 26.26 -6.06
C PHE A 89 0.53 25.42 -6.83
N ILE A 90 0.23 25.84 -8.05
CA ILE A 90 -0.61 25.11 -8.98
C ILE A 90 0.35 24.51 -10.01
N PRO A 91 0.65 23.20 -9.96
CA PRO A 91 1.52 22.60 -10.96
C PRO A 91 0.84 22.67 -12.33
N GLU A 92 1.53 23.26 -13.31
CA GLU A 92 1.04 23.29 -14.71
C GLU A 92 0.92 21.89 -15.32
N ASN A 93 1.71 20.93 -14.82
CA ASN A 93 1.77 19.57 -15.34
C ASN A 93 1.89 18.57 -14.19
N ALA A 94 1.22 17.43 -14.28
CA ALA A 94 1.39 16.31 -13.35
C ALA A 94 2.73 15.61 -13.62
N LYS A 95 3.79 16.04 -12.92
CA LYS A 95 5.12 15.42 -12.99
C LYS A 95 5.43 14.67 -11.70
N TRP A 96 5.91 13.44 -11.82
CA TRP A 96 6.47 12.69 -10.69
C TRP A 96 7.67 13.45 -10.12
N PHE A 97 7.76 13.54 -8.79
CA PHE A 97 8.86 14.18 -8.07
C PHE A 97 9.18 15.61 -8.54
N GLN A 98 8.14 16.41 -8.77
CA GLN A 98 8.31 17.78 -9.25
C GLN A 98 9.09 18.64 -8.24
N LYS A 99 10.11 19.33 -8.75
CA LYS A 99 10.83 20.36 -7.98
C LYS A 99 9.85 21.43 -7.51
N GLY A 100 9.89 21.73 -6.22
CA GLY A 100 8.93 22.62 -5.57
C GLY A 100 7.86 21.88 -4.77
N CYS A 101 7.63 20.58 -4.95
CA CYS A 101 6.71 19.78 -4.11
C CYS A 101 7.45 18.94 -3.05
N THR A 102 8.62 19.41 -2.60
CA THR A 102 9.52 18.62 -1.74
C THR A 102 8.86 18.24 -0.42
N PHE A 103 8.05 19.12 0.18
CA PHE A 103 7.35 18.80 1.42
C PHE A 103 6.35 17.65 1.24
N GLU A 104 5.50 17.72 0.23
CA GLU A 104 4.48 16.71 -0.07
C GLU A 104 5.14 15.37 -0.42
N ILE A 105 6.21 15.41 -1.22
CA ILE A 105 7.00 14.23 -1.59
C ILE A 105 7.65 13.61 -0.37
N VAL A 106 8.36 14.38 0.45
CA VAL A 106 9.07 13.87 1.64
C VAL A 106 8.08 13.29 2.63
N THR A 107 6.98 13.99 2.91
CA THR A 107 5.91 13.49 3.77
C THR A 107 5.32 12.18 3.25
N PHE A 108 5.03 12.08 1.94
CA PHE A 108 4.57 10.84 1.31
C PHE A 108 5.58 9.71 1.48
N LEU A 109 6.86 9.97 1.22
CA LEU A 109 7.92 8.97 1.33
C LEU A 109 8.11 8.48 2.77
N ILE A 110 8.01 9.37 3.77
CA ILE A 110 8.08 9.00 5.19
C ILE A 110 6.90 8.08 5.55
N ILE A 111 5.67 8.44 5.16
CA ILE A 111 4.49 7.61 5.43
C ILE A 111 4.63 6.25 4.75
N LEU A 112 5.07 6.22 3.49
CA LEU A 112 5.32 4.99 2.75
C LEU A 112 6.38 4.12 3.45
N MET A 113 7.46 4.72 3.95
CA MET A 113 8.50 4.02 4.68
C MET A 113 7.96 3.42 5.99
N LEU A 114 7.16 4.18 6.75
CA LEU A 114 6.51 3.69 7.97
C LEU A 114 5.57 2.50 7.69
N ILE A 115 4.76 2.57 6.63
CA ILE A 115 3.88 1.46 6.21
C ILE A 115 4.71 0.20 5.92
N ASN A 116 5.84 0.33 5.21
CA ASN A 116 6.72 -0.81 4.92
C ASN A 116 7.36 -1.38 6.19
N ILE A 117 7.84 -0.52 7.09
CA ILE A 117 8.43 -0.94 8.37
C ILE A 117 7.41 -1.76 9.18
N PHE A 118 6.19 -1.23 9.37
CA PHE A 118 5.15 -1.95 10.10
C PHE A 118 4.72 -3.25 9.40
N THR A 119 4.68 -3.26 8.06
CA THR A 119 4.39 -4.48 7.29
C THR A 119 5.45 -5.56 7.53
N ILE A 120 6.73 -5.18 7.53
CA ILE A 120 7.85 -6.09 7.79
C ILE A 120 7.79 -6.62 9.22
N ILE A 121 7.52 -5.76 10.21
CA ILE A 121 7.36 -6.15 11.62
C ILE A 121 6.22 -7.16 11.75
N ALA A 122 5.05 -6.84 11.21
CA ALA A 122 3.86 -7.70 11.25
C ALA A 122 4.10 -9.07 10.59
N TYR A 123 4.81 -9.08 9.46
CA TYR A 123 5.01 -10.28 8.68
C TYR A 123 6.06 -11.20 9.30
N TYR A 124 7.21 -10.66 9.72
CA TYR A 124 8.37 -11.46 10.12
C TYR A 124 8.52 -11.62 11.64
N PHE A 125 8.16 -10.61 12.44
CA PHE A 125 8.49 -10.57 13.87
C PHE A 125 7.31 -10.93 14.78
N ARG A 126 6.10 -11.10 14.24
CA ARG A 126 4.90 -11.45 15.02
C ARG A 126 4.65 -12.96 15.07
N GLY A 127 4.65 -13.49 16.30
CA GLY A 127 4.40 -14.88 16.65
C GLY A 127 3.04 -15.12 17.33
N PRO A 128 2.86 -16.28 17.97
CA PRO A 128 1.62 -16.63 18.68
C PRO A 128 1.24 -15.57 19.71
N TYR A 129 -0.06 -15.32 19.86
CA TYR A 129 -0.62 -14.31 20.76
C TYR A 129 -0.10 -12.89 20.47
N TRP A 130 0.33 -12.65 19.22
CA TRP A 130 0.92 -11.39 18.75
C TRP A 130 2.19 -10.97 19.49
N GLN A 131 2.88 -11.92 20.13
CA GLN A 131 4.16 -11.66 20.78
C GLN A 131 5.23 -11.31 19.76
N LEU A 132 6.12 -10.41 20.15
CA LEU A 132 7.26 -10.02 19.32
C LEU A 132 8.34 -11.07 19.51
N ILE A 133 8.54 -11.90 18.49
CA ILE A 133 9.59 -12.91 18.47
C ILE A 133 10.76 -12.30 17.72
N GLY A 134 11.71 -11.76 18.50
CA GLY A 134 13.08 -11.54 18.05
C GLY A 134 13.90 -12.79 18.36
N PHE A 135 14.98 -13.01 17.59
CA PHE A 135 15.94 -14.10 17.80
C PHE A 135 16.36 -14.27 19.27
#